data_AF-A0A150GQD1-F1
#
_entry.id   AF-A0A150GQD1-F1
#
_cell.length_a   1.000
_cell.length_b   1.000
_cell.length_c   1.000
_cell.angle_alpha   90.00
_cell.angle_beta   90.00
_cell.angle_gamma   90.00
#
_symmetry.space_group_name_H-M   'P 1'
#
loop_
_entity.id
_entity.type
_entity.pdbx_description
1 polymer ?
#
loop_
_entity_poly.entity_id
_entity_poly.type
_entity_poly.pdbx_seq_one_letter_code
_entity_poly.pdbx_strand_id
1 'polypeptide(L)'
;MAEEGPISCGAYATHDESGVQYPSKFRYLQKPVGVTAWWRKWFTVAVSYAPTKHPVPPCRAARRSSQNQDVLVIDDWYWRVKQPPLSGYNMLSQNEWGINFNGGFSYIQNASQTGPVAWILYDHLHRVGERQQLRIDDQGMIQECVFSAAAGRPIYPAMLPIFGDDQEAYKKMGTTESGLFQALHDPVRQAWREGERHTITGELLAHVCEHYQEAVCDTEVNGTVIISTVTVNMPHSGGKYPLELGGFPFNKTVGPFTKAYRDAYKDLGVPLPPDPEDPATEAAAKATPSETFGYLAHRRSDEDCVGCWAEGTWWMTGRFGWWHKNLRGDLPGKVGMGHIWANLFPGDYQKEMILMLTGHYNWRVAARVAKSRQRAYIANQGTAPWVSLPEVRTVVAFKPGVIHAAMSKAEFVQAAQGLAQVAVALGAIAAWPAVPCDSDWALTEEARKSMPRPIQHRVPWSYLNTFFQVQPFGDSLKDLQCEWPGFGFTGCLTTFQPGHNEIGRGMLAVEFHHLLNTSRAVPTQHTTLSLGATAGPPPAAGNTARQPVAYKDIVTANAESILQRLQREHMPIFWLDRLVEVQGMEGEAGQTYKRWYDRCRALQYLDLPQNERERW
;
A
#
# COMPACT_ATOMS: atom_id res chain seq x y z
N MET A 1 19.72 -3.36 -19.13
CA MET A 1 19.19 -2.60 -17.97
C MET A 1 19.64 -1.13 -17.97
N ALA A 2 19.93 -0.57 -19.14
CA ALA A 2 20.06 0.86 -19.38
C ALA A 2 19.37 1.05 -20.73
N GLU A 3 18.25 1.79 -20.77
CA GLU A 3 17.54 2.32 -21.97
C GLU A 3 16.03 2.54 -21.78
N GLU A 4 15.49 2.54 -20.56
CA GLU A 4 14.09 2.96 -20.35
C GLU A 4 13.99 4.04 -19.27
N GLY A 5 13.94 5.30 -19.70
CA GLY A 5 13.69 6.48 -18.85
C GLY A 5 14.10 7.80 -19.51
N PRO A 6 13.27 8.86 -19.52
CA PRO A 6 13.51 10.07 -20.32
C PRO A 6 14.28 11.15 -19.53
N ILE A 7 15.53 10.88 -19.10
CA ILE A 7 16.44 11.87 -18.49
C ILE A 7 17.91 11.47 -18.77
N SER A 8 18.77 12.41 -19.15
CA SER A 8 20.16 12.18 -19.58
C SER A 8 21.05 11.52 -18.50
N CYS A 9 22.01 10.70 -18.94
CA CYS A 9 22.78 9.76 -18.13
C CYS A 9 23.73 10.37 -17.08
N GLY A 10 23.94 11.69 -17.07
CA GLY A 10 24.84 12.35 -16.09
C GLY A 10 24.22 12.57 -14.71
N ALA A 11 22.89 12.73 -14.63
CA ALA A 11 22.19 13.10 -13.39
C ALA A 11 22.09 11.96 -12.36
N TYR A 12 22.24 10.72 -12.82
CA TYR A 12 22.14 9.49 -12.01
C TYR A 12 23.49 8.81 -11.81
N ALA A 13 24.60 9.53 -11.99
CA ALA A 13 25.91 9.00 -11.64
C ALA A 13 25.88 8.54 -10.17
N THR A 14 25.91 7.21 -10.01
CA THR A 14 25.93 6.54 -8.71
C THR A 14 27.35 6.42 -8.18
N HIS A 15 28.34 6.64 -9.06
CA HIS A 15 29.77 6.57 -8.77
C HIS A 15 30.46 7.83 -9.32
N ASP A 16 31.53 8.24 -8.66
CA ASP A 16 32.39 9.32 -9.14
C ASP A 16 33.34 8.88 -10.27
N GLU A 17 34.15 9.82 -10.74
CA GLU A 17 35.13 9.59 -11.83
C GLU A 17 36.19 8.54 -11.48
N SER A 18 36.35 8.21 -10.19
CA SER A 18 37.23 7.14 -9.70
C SER A 18 36.52 5.81 -9.51
N GLY A 19 35.22 5.74 -9.83
CA GLY A 19 34.40 4.53 -9.66
C GLY A 19 33.92 4.30 -8.23
N VAL A 20 34.08 5.26 -7.32
CA VAL A 20 33.61 5.16 -5.93
C VAL A 20 32.14 5.55 -5.86
N GLN A 21 31.32 4.69 -5.24
CA GLN A 21 29.89 4.92 -5.13
C GLN A 21 29.59 6.11 -4.20
N TYR A 22 28.76 7.06 -4.64
CA TYR A 22 28.29 8.14 -3.78
C TYR A 22 27.45 7.56 -2.62
N PRO A 23 27.60 8.05 -1.38
CA PRO A 23 26.90 7.50 -0.20
C PRO A 23 25.37 7.44 -0.34
N SER A 24 24.80 8.38 -1.08
CA SER A 24 23.37 8.51 -1.37
C SER A 24 22.94 7.88 -2.70
N LYS A 25 23.89 7.35 -3.48
CA LYS A 25 23.75 6.91 -4.89
C LYS A 25 23.45 8.01 -5.90
N PHE A 26 23.62 9.28 -5.53
CA PHE A 26 23.50 10.41 -6.45
C PHE A 26 24.67 11.38 -6.25
N ARG A 27 25.33 11.77 -7.35
CA ARG A 27 26.45 12.74 -7.37
C ARG A 27 26.19 14.00 -6.56
N TYR A 28 24.97 14.53 -6.63
CA TYR A 28 24.58 15.80 -6.00
C TYR A 28 24.23 15.68 -4.51
N LEU A 29 24.12 14.45 -3.98
CA LEU A 29 23.81 14.17 -2.58
C LEU A 29 25.03 13.57 -1.86
N GLN A 30 26.24 14.05 -2.18
CA GLN A 30 27.53 13.53 -1.67
C GLN A 30 27.65 13.49 -0.14
N LYS A 31 26.83 14.28 0.57
CA LYS A 31 26.73 14.25 2.03
C LYS A 31 25.36 13.66 2.43
N PRO A 32 25.30 12.79 3.45
CA PRO A 32 24.05 12.24 3.94
C PRO A 32 23.22 13.36 4.57
N VAL A 33 22.37 13.99 3.77
CA VAL A 33 21.13 14.59 4.28
C VAL A 33 20.32 13.41 4.83
N GLY A 34 19.51 13.58 5.87
CA GLY A 34 18.67 12.53 6.47
C GLY A 34 17.55 12.03 5.54
N VAL A 35 17.84 11.81 4.25
CA VAL A 35 16.92 11.50 3.19
C VAL A 35 16.52 10.02 3.24
N THR A 36 15.36 9.78 3.86
CA THR A 36 14.52 8.61 3.61
C THR A 36 14.28 8.39 2.10
N ALA A 37 13.82 7.20 1.71
CA ALA A 37 13.45 6.89 0.33
C ALA A 37 12.41 7.88 -0.25
N TRP A 38 11.57 8.45 0.62
CA TRP A 38 10.53 9.43 0.30
C TRP A 38 11.08 10.76 -0.20
N TRP A 39 12.13 11.29 0.44
CA TRP A 39 12.77 12.53 -0.01
C TRP A 39 13.38 12.42 -1.41
N ARG A 40 13.91 11.23 -1.77
CA ARG A 40 14.48 10.98 -3.09
C ARG A 40 13.44 11.05 -4.20
N LYS A 41 12.21 10.59 -3.94
CA LYS A 41 11.07 10.67 -4.87
C LYS A 41 10.81 12.13 -5.26
N TRP A 42 10.62 12.99 -4.27
CA TRP A 42 10.27 14.39 -4.50
C TRP A 42 11.43 15.23 -5.03
N PHE A 43 12.65 14.97 -4.57
CA PHE A 43 13.86 15.52 -5.17
C PHE A 43 13.98 15.16 -6.66
N THR A 44 13.71 13.90 -7.02
CA THR A 44 13.71 13.47 -8.42
C THR A 44 12.66 14.23 -9.21
N VAL A 45 11.44 14.38 -8.68
CA VAL A 45 10.37 15.15 -9.35
C VAL A 45 10.76 16.60 -9.56
N ALA A 46 11.26 17.28 -8.53
CA ALA A 46 11.66 18.68 -8.58
C ALA A 46 12.79 18.91 -9.62
N VAL A 47 13.84 18.08 -9.57
CA VAL A 47 14.96 18.14 -10.53
C VAL A 47 14.55 17.72 -11.95
N SER A 48 13.56 16.85 -12.13
CA SER A 48 13.05 16.44 -13.46
C SER A 48 12.17 17.51 -14.12
N TYR A 49 11.60 18.39 -13.30
CA TYR A 49 10.68 19.45 -13.72
C TYR A 49 11.43 20.73 -14.10
N ALA A 50 12.53 20.99 -13.40
CA ALA A 50 13.32 22.21 -13.48
C ALA A 50 14.06 22.48 -14.83
N PRO A 51 14.74 21.53 -15.52
CA PRO A 51 15.68 21.82 -16.60
C PRO A 51 15.15 21.72 -18.05
N THR A 52 13.88 21.97 -18.38
CA THR A 52 13.38 21.79 -19.78
C THR A 52 13.82 22.86 -20.80
N LYS A 53 15.00 23.47 -20.64
CA LYS A 53 15.58 24.48 -21.56
C LYS A 53 16.42 23.94 -22.73
N HIS A 54 16.52 22.63 -22.94
CA HIS A 54 17.15 22.12 -24.17
C HIS A 54 16.13 21.96 -25.31
N PRO A 55 16.49 22.29 -26.56
CA PRO A 55 15.60 22.20 -27.72
C PRO A 55 15.43 20.73 -28.10
N VAL A 56 14.58 20.04 -27.36
CA VAL A 56 13.90 18.84 -27.85
C VAL A 56 12.72 19.36 -28.70
N PRO A 57 12.43 18.79 -29.89
CA PRO A 57 11.36 19.27 -30.77
C PRO A 57 10.02 19.38 -30.03
N PRO A 58 9.04 20.18 -30.51
CA PRO A 58 7.91 20.69 -29.73
C PRO A 58 7.04 19.58 -29.17
N CYS A 59 7.43 19.06 -28.01
CA CYS A 59 6.74 18.02 -27.28
C CYS A 59 6.56 18.52 -25.85
N ARG A 60 5.46 19.25 -25.66
CA ARG A 60 4.58 19.25 -24.47
C ARG A 60 5.21 19.70 -23.13
N ALA A 61 4.57 20.69 -22.51
CA ALA A 61 4.79 21.11 -21.11
C ALA A 61 5.12 19.92 -20.18
N ALA A 62 6.15 20.08 -19.33
CA ALA A 62 6.66 19.04 -18.44
C ALA A 62 5.50 18.39 -17.66
N ARG A 63 5.26 17.10 -17.91
CA ARG A 63 4.24 16.27 -17.24
C ARG A 63 4.98 15.30 -16.32
N ARG A 64 4.67 15.28 -15.03
CA ARG A 64 5.34 14.38 -14.07
C ARG A 64 4.37 13.90 -12.99
N SER A 65 4.57 12.67 -12.53
CA SER A 65 3.84 12.07 -11.41
C SER A 65 4.82 11.65 -10.32
N SER A 66 4.46 11.89 -9.07
CA SER A 66 5.13 11.35 -7.90
C SER A 66 4.22 10.23 -7.34
N GLN A 67 4.71 8.99 -7.26
CA GLN A 67 3.97 7.87 -6.68
C GLN A 67 4.75 7.21 -5.55
N ASN A 68 4.07 6.89 -4.46
CA ASN A 68 4.61 6.04 -3.42
C ASN A 68 4.73 4.59 -3.91
N GLN A 69 5.58 3.80 -3.26
CA GLN A 69 5.69 2.37 -3.57
C GLN A 69 4.43 1.57 -3.22
N ASP A 70 3.52 2.16 -2.45
CA ASP A 70 2.23 1.61 -2.08
C ASP A 70 1.06 2.28 -2.83
N VAL A 71 1.32 2.79 -4.04
CA VAL A 71 0.30 3.25 -5.00
C VAL A 71 0.26 2.32 -6.21
N LEU A 72 -0.94 2.06 -6.72
CA LEU A 72 -1.23 1.27 -7.91
C LEU A 72 -1.86 2.16 -8.98
N VAL A 73 -1.32 2.12 -10.19
CA VAL A 73 -2.01 2.66 -11.36
C VAL A 73 -2.93 1.57 -11.89
N ILE A 74 -4.24 1.80 -11.81
CA ILE A 74 -5.28 0.81 -12.11
C ILE A 74 -5.83 0.99 -13.52
N ASP A 75 -5.84 2.23 -14.01
CA ASP A 75 -6.32 2.61 -15.35
C ASP A 75 -5.41 3.68 -15.97
N ASP A 76 -5.70 4.14 -17.19
CA ASP A 76 -4.99 5.24 -17.84
C ASP A 76 -5.25 6.58 -17.13
N TRP A 77 -4.54 6.77 -16.02
CA TRP A 77 -4.56 8.00 -15.25
C TRP A 77 -4.16 9.23 -16.09
N TYR A 78 -3.26 9.02 -17.05
CA TYR A 78 -2.74 10.09 -17.87
C TYR A 78 -3.82 10.62 -18.82
N TRP A 79 -4.63 9.74 -19.41
CA TRP A 79 -5.82 10.16 -20.18
C TRP A 79 -6.83 10.87 -19.27
N ARG A 80 -7.16 10.32 -18.09
CA ARG A 80 -8.16 10.89 -17.15
C ARG A 80 -7.85 12.33 -16.80
N VAL A 81 -6.62 12.61 -16.39
CA VAL A 81 -6.20 13.94 -15.93
C VAL A 81 -6.11 14.99 -17.04
N LYS A 82 -6.17 14.55 -18.31
CA LYS A 82 -6.26 15.43 -19.48
C LYS A 82 -7.68 15.74 -19.91
N GLN A 83 -8.67 15.13 -19.29
CA GLN A 83 -10.06 15.48 -19.52
C GLN A 83 -10.50 16.62 -18.60
N PRO A 84 -11.38 17.53 -19.05
CA PRO A 84 -12.03 18.49 -18.16
C PRO A 84 -12.82 17.78 -17.04
N PRO A 85 -12.84 18.32 -15.82
CA PRO A 85 -12.20 19.58 -15.39
C PRO A 85 -10.71 19.44 -15.05
N LEU A 86 -10.18 18.21 -14.93
CA LEU A 86 -8.84 17.95 -14.40
C LEU A 86 -7.71 18.59 -15.22
N SER A 87 -7.91 18.75 -16.52
CA SER A 87 -6.93 19.40 -17.41
C SER A 87 -6.59 20.84 -17.05
N GLY A 88 -7.45 21.52 -16.28
CA GLY A 88 -7.25 22.90 -15.82
C GLY A 88 -6.36 23.04 -14.58
N TYR A 89 -6.03 21.93 -13.92
CA TYR A 89 -5.22 21.94 -12.69
C TYR A 89 -3.74 21.84 -13.01
N ASN A 90 -2.93 22.63 -12.31
CA ASN A 90 -1.47 22.61 -12.45
C ASN A 90 -0.83 21.53 -11.56
N MET A 91 -1.42 21.30 -10.40
CA MET A 91 -1.05 20.23 -9.48
C MET A 91 -2.29 19.58 -8.90
N LEU A 92 -2.31 18.25 -8.90
CA LEU A 92 -3.34 17.43 -8.26
C LEU A 92 -2.68 16.51 -7.26
N SER A 93 -3.32 16.29 -6.10
CA SER A 93 -2.80 15.38 -5.08
C SER A 93 -3.91 14.58 -4.41
N GLN A 94 -3.52 13.51 -3.75
CA GLN A 94 -4.40 12.84 -2.80
C GLN A 94 -4.67 13.75 -1.59
N ASN A 95 -5.90 13.68 -1.07
CA ASN A 95 -6.28 14.23 0.22
C ASN A 95 -6.12 13.16 1.31
N GLU A 96 -5.52 13.51 2.44
CA GLU A 96 -5.55 12.64 3.63
C GLU A 96 -6.89 12.78 4.37
N TRP A 97 -7.21 14.02 4.75
CA TRP A 97 -8.46 14.42 5.40
C TRP A 97 -8.60 15.94 5.41
N GLY A 98 -9.80 16.47 5.10
CA GLY A 98 -10.03 17.92 5.05
C GLY A 98 -9.23 18.60 3.92
N ILE A 99 -8.27 19.45 4.29
CA ILE A 99 -7.31 20.09 3.37
C ILE A 99 -5.87 19.58 3.61
N ASN A 100 -5.71 18.42 4.22
CA ASN A 100 -4.40 17.84 4.45
C ASN A 100 -3.87 17.16 3.18
N PHE A 101 -2.62 17.46 2.87
CA PHE A 101 -1.90 16.87 1.75
C PHE A 101 -1.62 15.41 2.06
N ASN A 102 -1.82 14.51 1.09
CA ASN A 102 -1.24 13.18 1.12
C ASN A 102 -0.16 13.06 0.03
N GLY A 103 1.05 12.68 0.44
CA GLY A 103 2.21 12.56 -0.45
C GLY A 103 2.29 11.26 -1.25
N GLY A 104 1.32 10.36 -1.06
CA GLY A 104 1.05 9.12 -1.80
C GLY A 104 1.15 9.32 -3.29
N PHE A 105 0.36 10.27 -3.76
CA PHE A 105 0.25 10.59 -5.16
C PHE A 105 0.17 12.09 -5.39
N SER A 106 0.96 12.58 -6.35
CA SER A 106 0.69 13.88 -6.96
C SER A 106 1.00 13.88 -8.45
N TYR A 107 0.21 14.64 -9.20
CA TYR A 107 0.35 14.88 -10.62
C TYR A 107 0.57 16.35 -10.91
N ILE A 108 1.58 16.65 -11.73
CA ILE A 108 1.93 18.01 -12.13
C ILE A 108 1.83 18.10 -13.65
N GLN A 109 1.12 19.13 -14.12
CA GLN A 109 0.95 19.43 -15.54
C GLN A 109 0.81 20.92 -15.78
N ASN A 110 1.21 21.40 -16.95
CA ASN A 110 0.97 22.79 -17.39
C ASN A 110 1.42 23.88 -16.40
N ALA A 111 2.23 23.53 -15.39
CA ALA A 111 2.77 24.47 -14.43
C ALA A 111 3.96 25.22 -15.06
N SER A 112 4.19 26.44 -14.60
CA SER A 112 5.33 27.27 -14.93
C SER A 112 6.56 26.79 -14.16
N GLN A 113 7.73 26.84 -14.79
CA GLN A 113 9.01 26.49 -14.13
C GLN A 113 9.39 27.47 -13.02
N THR A 114 8.83 28.67 -13.04
CA THR A 114 9.00 29.71 -12.02
C THR A 114 7.70 30.01 -11.30
N GLY A 115 6.68 29.17 -11.48
CA GLY A 115 5.37 29.33 -10.86
C GLY A 115 5.32 28.81 -9.42
N PRO A 116 4.20 29.06 -8.72
CA PRO A 116 3.99 28.60 -7.35
C PRO A 116 4.10 27.08 -7.17
N VAL A 117 3.68 26.24 -8.12
CA VAL A 117 3.86 24.78 -8.04
C VAL A 117 5.35 24.40 -8.09
N ALA A 118 6.13 25.06 -8.94
CA ALA A 118 7.59 24.86 -8.96
C ALA A 118 8.23 25.29 -7.64
N TRP A 119 7.77 26.41 -7.08
CA TRP A 119 8.20 26.88 -5.78
C TRP A 119 7.85 25.89 -4.67
N ILE A 120 6.64 25.31 -4.66
CA ILE A 120 6.24 24.29 -3.68
C ILE A 120 7.22 23.12 -3.67
N LEU A 121 7.58 22.61 -4.85
CA LEU A 121 8.52 21.48 -4.98
C LEU A 121 9.96 21.87 -4.63
N TYR A 122 10.35 23.11 -4.93
CA TYR A 122 11.68 23.61 -4.63
C TYR A 122 11.86 23.89 -3.13
N ASP A 123 10.92 24.61 -2.53
CA ASP A 123 11.03 25.18 -1.19
C ASP A 123 10.94 24.09 -0.12
N HIS A 124 10.14 23.04 -0.37
CA HIS A 124 10.06 21.89 0.53
C HIS A 124 11.45 21.23 0.73
N LEU A 125 12.28 21.15 -0.31
CA LEU A 125 13.64 20.58 -0.25
C LEU A 125 14.64 21.60 0.29
N HIS A 126 14.45 22.87 -0.07
CA HIS A 126 15.25 23.99 0.39
C HIS A 126 15.27 24.07 1.93
N ARG A 127 14.13 23.90 2.59
CA ARG A 127 13.99 24.04 4.05
C ARG A 127 14.44 22.82 4.85
N VAL A 128 14.32 21.62 4.29
CA VAL A 128 14.66 20.35 5.00
C VAL A 128 16.17 20.19 5.20
N GLY A 129 16.98 20.79 4.33
CA GLY A 129 18.44 20.81 4.46
C GLY A 129 18.95 21.49 5.74
N GLU A 130 18.10 22.23 6.46
CA GLU A 130 18.52 23.05 7.61
C GLU A 130 18.20 22.46 8.97
N ARG A 131 17.34 21.43 9.10
CA ARG A 131 16.91 20.92 10.41
C ARG A 131 16.67 19.40 10.44
N GLN A 132 17.56 18.68 11.13
CA GLN A 132 17.36 17.26 11.50
C GLN A 132 16.34 17.04 12.64
N GLN A 133 15.86 18.10 13.31
CA GLN A 133 15.09 17.99 14.56
C GLN A 133 13.58 18.17 14.41
N LEU A 134 13.08 18.58 13.25
CA LEU A 134 11.64 18.70 13.03
C LEU A 134 11.05 17.31 12.80
N ARG A 135 10.09 16.90 13.64
CA ARG A 135 9.30 15.67 13.46
C ARG A 135 8.25 15.86 12.36
N ILE A 136 8.68 16.32 11.19
CA ILE A 136 7.82 16.62 10.04
C ILE A 136 8.35 15.79 8.88
N ASP A 137 7.48 15.00 8.26
CA ASP A 137 7.80 14.22 7.07
C ASP A 137 7.65 15.06 5.79
N ASP A 138 7.84 14.45 4.62
CA ASP A 138 7.70 15.12 3.34
C ASP A 138 6.26 15.60 3.09
N GLN A 139 5.26 14.84 3.58
CA GLN A 139 3.86 15.21 3.49
C GLN A 139 3.57 16.51 4.24
N GLY A 140 4.02 16.62 5.50
CA GLY A 140 3.87 17.83 6.30
C GLY A 140 4.62 19.04 5.72
N MET A 141 5.81 18.82 5.16
CA MET A 141 6.59 19.90 4.52
C MET A 141 5.98 20.38 3.21
N ILE A 142 5.51 19.48 2.35
CA ILE A 142 4.84 19.88 1.10
C ILE A 142 3.50 20.57 1.43
N GLN A 143 2.76 20.07 2.43
CA GLN A 143 1.55 20.74 2.91
C GLN A 143 1.82 22.18 3.34
N GLU A 144 2.92 22.41 4.07
CA GLU A 144 3.33 23.75 4.47
C GLU A 144 3.53 24.66 3.25
N CYS A 145 4.26 24.19 2.25
CA CYS A 145 4.47 24.94 1.02
C CYS A 145 3.15 25.21 0.28
N VAL A 146 2.25 24.22 0.17
CA VAL A 146 0.92 24.41 -0.45
C VAL A 146 0.11 25.48 0.31
N PHE A 147 0.14 25.45 1.65
CA PHE A 147 -0.59 26.40 2.48
C PHE A 147 -0.01 27.82 2.39
N SER A 148 1.31 27.94 2.36
CA SER A 148 2.01 29.21 2.12
C SER A 148 1.66 29.78 0.74
N ALA A 149 1.64 28.96 -0.30
CA ALA A 149 1.26 29.38 -1.64
C ALA A 149 -0.24 29.74 -1.74
N ALA A 150 -1.12 29.00 -1.06
CA ALA A 150 -2.54 29.32 -0.96
C ALA A 150 -2.80 30.66 -0.25
N ALA A 151 -2.07 30.92 0.84
CA ALA A 151 -2.13 32.20 1.57
C ALA A 151 -1.44 33.36 0.84
N GLY A 152 -0.65 33.07 -0.22
CA GLY A 152 0.18 34.05 -0.92
C GLY A 152 1.33 34.62 -0.09
N ARG A 153 1.61 34.03 1.07
CA ARG A 153 2.69 34.42 1.97
C ARG A 153 3.13 33.22 2.81
N PRO A 154 4.39 33.17 3.27
CA PRO A 154 4.82 32.09 4.15
C PRO A 154 4.09 32.11 5.50
N ILE A 155 3.54 30.96 5.93
CA ILE A 155 2.77 30.85 7.20
C ILE A 155 3.23 29.71 8.13
N TYR A 156 4.06 28.77 7.67
CA TYR A 156 4.76 27.77 8.49
C TYR A 156 3.97 27.06 9.62
N PRO A 157 2.73 26.55 9.39
CA PRO A 157 1.96 25.83 10.41
C PRO A 157 2.67 24.59 10.96
N ALA A 158 3.59 24.02 10.19
CA ALA A 158 4.37 22.85 10.60
C ALA A 158 5.34 23.15 11.77
N MET A 159 5.53 24.42 12.13
CA MET A 159 6.30 24.84 13.32
C MET A 159 5.50 24.74 14.62
N LEU A 160 4.16 24.67 14.56
CA LEU A 160 3.28 24.60 15.75
C LEU A 160 3.64 23.46 16.71
N PRO A 161 3.94 22.23 16.26
CA PRO A 161 4.29 21.13 17.16
C PRO A 161 5.56 21.37 17.98
N ILE A 162 6.43 22.30 17.56
CA ILE A 162 7.63 22.69 18.34
C ILE A 162 7.20 23.43 19.62
N PHE A 163 6.11 24.18 19.55
CA PHE A 163 5.58 25.00 20.63
C PHE A 163 4.45 24.32 21.38
N GLY A 164 3.98 23.14 20.96
CA GLY A 164 2.76 22.49 21.46
C GLY A 164 2.65 22.46 22.98
N ASP A 165 3.74 22.15 23.68
CA ASP A 165 3.77 22.08 25.15
C ASP A 165 4.31 23.36 25.84
N ASP A 166 4.72 24.39 25.07
CA ASP A 166 5.36 25.61 25.59
C ASP A 166 4.35 26.73 25.86
N GLN A 167 3.64 26.61 26.98
CA GLN A 167 2.68 27.61 27.45
C GLN A 167 3.30 28.99 27.67
N GLU A 168 4.60 29.06 28.00
CA GLU A 168 5.29 30.34 28.19
C GLU A 168 5.52 31.05 26.86
N ALA A 169 5.87 30.32 25.79
CA ALA A 169 5.98 30.87 24.44
C ALA A 169 4.64 31.44 23.95
N TYR A 170 3.53 30.72 24.12
CA TYR A 170 2.20 31.23 23.76
C TYR A 170 1.82 32.49 24.53
N LYS A 171 2.09 32.51 25.84
CA LYS A 171 1.86 33.70 26.68
C LYS A 171 2.69 34.90 26.21
N LYS A 172 3.96 34.70 25.83
CA LYS A 172 4.83 35.76 25.29
C LYS A 172 4.34 36.30 23.94
N MET A 173 3.80 35.43 23.09
CA MET A 173 3.18 35.79 21.81
C MET A 173 1.80 36.45 21.97
N GLY A 174 1.24 36.49 23.18
CA GLY A 174 -0.10 37.04 23.42
C GLY A 174 -1.21 36.22 22.77
N THR A 175 -1.02 34.90 22.61
CA THR A 175 -1.96 33.99 21.96
C THR A 175 -2.08 32.68 22.74
N THR A 176 -2.95 31.78 22.28
CA THR A 176 -3.02 30.38 22.73
C THR A 176 -2.59 29.46 21.59
N GLU A 177 -2.33 28.18 21.88
CA GLU A 177 -2.11 27.18 20.83
C GLU A 177 -3.26 27.19 19.80
N SER A 178 -4.50 27.15 20.28
CA SER A 178 -5.69 27.22 19.42
C SER A 178 -5.78 28.55 18.65
N GLY A 179 -5.42 29.67 19.28
CA GLY A 179 -5.44 30.99 18.65
C GLY A 179 -4.40 31.12 17.54
N LEU A 180 -3.18 30.62 17.76
CA LEU A 180 -2.14 30.58 16.73
C LEU A 180 -2.49 29.60 15.61
N PHE A 181 -3.03 28.42 15.95
CA PHE A 181 -3.53 27.46 14.97
C PHE A 181 -4.58 28.10 14.05
N GLN A 182 -5.59 28.76 14.61
CA GLN A 182 -6.61 29.49 13.83
C GLN A 182 -5.99 30.59 12.97
N ALA A 183 -5.09 31.42 13.54
CA ALA A 183 -4.45 32.51 12.80
C ALA A 183 -3.64 32.02 11.58
N LEU A 184 -3.06 30.81 11.64
CA LEU A 184 -2.33 30.20 10.53
C LEU A 184 -3.26 29.45 9.55
N HIS A 185 -4.30 28.76 10.04
CA HIS A 185 -5.17 27.93 9.22
C HIS A 185 -6.37 28.65 8.61
N ASP A 186 -6.96 29.64 9.28
CA ASP A 186 -8.16 30.33 8.79
C ASP A 186 -7.93 31.02 7.45
N PRO A 187 -6.80 31.73 7.20
CA PRO A 187 -6.52 32.30 5.89
C PRO A 187 -6.44 31.24 4.78
N VAL A 188 -5.87 30.07 5.10
CA VAL A 188 -5.77 28.95 4.15
C VAL A 188 -7.15 28.37 3.84
N ARG A 189 -7.97 28.16 4.87
CA ARG A 189 -9.34 27.66 4.72
C ARG A 189 -10.22 28.62 3.94
N GLN A 190 -10.10 29.93 4.18
CA GLN A 190 -10.83 30.95 3.44
C GLN A 190 -10.46 31.00 1.95
N ALA A 191 -9.20 30.69 1.61
CA ALA A 191 -8.76 30.59 0.23
C ALA A 191 -9.25 29.31 -0.47
N TRP A 192 -9.55 28.27 0.30
CA TRP A 192 -9.95 26.97 -0.23
C TRP A 192 -11.42 26.95 -0.66
N ARG A 193 -11.69 26.44 -1.86
CA ARG A 193 -13.03 26.06 -2.30
C ARG A 193 -13.19 24.56 -2.05
N GLU A 194 -13.58 24.22 -0.83
CA GLU A 194 -13.78 22.83 -0.43
C GLU A 194 -15.03 22.25 -1.13
N GLY A 195 -14.87 21.07 -1.73
CA GLY A 195 -15.99 20.34 -2.32
C GLY A 195 -16.63 21.02 -3.55
N GLU A 196 -15.86 21.76 -4.35
CA GLU A 196 -16.35 22.40 -5.57
C GLU A 196 -16.83 21.33 -6.57
N ARG A 197 -18.05 21.49 -7.08
CA ARG A 197 -18.66 20.59 -8.06
C ARG A 197 -18.34 21.07 -9.47
N HIS A 198 -17.77 20.19 -10.28
CA HIS A 198 -17.43 20.45 -11.67
C HIS A 198 -18.19 19.52 -12.58
N THR A 199 -18.84 20.02 -13.62
CA THR A 199 -19.47 19.17 -14.63
C THR A 199 -18.41 18.44 -15.46
N ILE A 200 -18.58 17.13 -15.61
CA ILE A 200 -17.81 16.27 -16.48
C ILE A 200 -18.48 16.24 -17.85
N THR A 201 -17.68 16.31 -18.88
CA THR A 201 -18.16 16.19 -20.27
C THR A 201 -17.30 15.20 -21.03
N GLY A 202 -17.84 14.67 -22.13
CA GLY A 202 -17.09 13.81 -23.05
C GLY A 202 -16.79 12.43 -22.46
N GLU A 203 -15.65 11.87 -22.86
CA GLU A 203 -15.31 10.47 -22.60
C GLU A 203 -15.05 10.17 -21.10
N LEU A 204 -14.65 11.17 -20.29
CA LEU A 204 -14.44 10.97 -18.84
C LEU A 204 -15.73 10.55 -18.13
N LEU A 205 -16.90 10.98 -18.61
CA LEU A 205 -18.19 10.70 -17.98
C LEU A 205 -18.44 9.20 -17.78
N ALA A 206 -18.04 8.37 -18.74
CA ALA A 206 -18.23 6.90 -18.66
C ALA A 206 -17.31 6.22 -17.62
N HIS A 207 -16.33 6.95 -17.09
CA HIS A 207 -15.28 6.43 -16.22
C HIS A 207 -15.32 7.00 -14.80
N VAL A 208 -16.34 7.80 -14.49
CA VAL A 208 -16.49 8.47 -13.20
C VAL A 208 -17.72 7.97 -12.46
N CYS A 209 -17.48 7.52 -11.22
CA CYS A 209 -18.50 7.21 -10.24
C CYS A 209 -18.10 7.86 -8.93
N GLU A 210 -18.85 8.87 -8.50
CA GLU A 210 -18.66 9.44 -7.16
C GLU A 210 -19.05 8.43 -6.07
N HIS A 211 -19.85 7.40 -6.40
CA HIS A 211 -20.15 6.28 -5.50
C HIS A 211 -19.59 4.97 -6.05
N TYR A 212 -18.54 4.45 -5.40
CA TYR A 212 -17.86 3.24 -5.87
C TYR A 212 -18.67 1.95 -5.65
N GLN A 213 -19.67 1.95 -4.76
CA GLN A 213 -20.41 0.72 -4.41
C GLN A 213 -21.41 0.28 -5.48
N GLU A 214 -21.70 1.14 -6.46
CA GLU A 214 -22.63 0.81 -7.54
C GLU A 214 -21.89 0.09 -8.66
N ALA A 215 -22.50 -0.92 -9.29
CA ALA A 215 -21.91 -1.61 -10.43
C ALA A 215 -21.98 -0.76 -11.71
N VAL A 216 -23.08 -0.03 -11.88
CA VAL A 216 -23.34 0.91 -12.98
C VAL A 216 -23.53 2.28 -12.35
N CYS A 217 -22.82 3.29 -12.84
CA CYS A 217 -23.06 4.66 -12.39
C CYS A 217 -24.35 5.12 -13.05
N ASP A 218 -25.35 5.51 -12.25
CA ASP A 218 -26.58 6.05 -12.82
C ASP A 218 -26.24 7.34 -13.58
N THR A 219 -26.42 7.33 -14.90
CA THR A 219 -26.17 8.48 -15.77
C THR A 219 -27.05 9.68 -15.41
N GLU A 220 -28.14 9.44 -14.67
CA GLU A 220 -29.04 10.49 -14.15
C GLU A 220 -28.48 11.17 -12.89
N VAL A 221 -27.52 10.56 -12.18
CA VAL A 221 -26.79 11.19 -11.07
C VAL A 221 -25.65 12.03 -11.64
N ASN A 222 -26.04 13.12 -12.31
CA ASN A 222 -25.29 14.30 -12.72
C ASN A 222 -23.77 14.10 -12.80
N GLY A 223 -23.26 13.87 -14.01
CA GLY A 223 -21.85 13.86 -14.40
C GLY A 223 -21.08 15.04 -13.83
N THR A 224 -20.73 14.96 -12.55
CA THR A 224 -20.12 16.01 -11.77
C THR A 224 -19.09 15.36 -10.87
N VAL A 225 -17.93 15.99 -10.76
CA VAL A 225 -16.88 15.59 -9.83
C VAL A 225 -16.72 16.65 -8.77
N ILE A 226 -16.36 16.20 -7.58
CA ILE A 226 -16.12 17.09 -6.47
C ILE A 226 -14.61 17.17 -6.26
N ILE A 227 -14.07 18.39 -6.34
CA ILE A 227 -12.64 18.65 -6.17
C ILE A 227 -12.51 19.79 -5.16
N SER A 228 -11.77 19.55 -4.07
CA SER A 228 -11.37 20.65 -3.20
C SER A 228 -10.21 21.38 -3.84
N THR A 229 -10.37 22.65 -4.19
CA THR A 229 -9.41 23.41 -5.00
C THR A 229 -9.01 24.73 -4.38
N VAL A 230 -7.81 25.19 -4.72
CA VAL A 230 -7.29 26.50 -4.33
C VAL A 230 -6.44 27.09 -5.45
N THR A 231 -6.51 28.41 -5.61
CA THR A 231 -5.55 29.16 -6.43
C THR A 231 -4.30 29.39 -5.59
N VAL A 232 -3.16 28.88 -6.07
CA VAL A 232 -1.86 29.08 -5.42
C VAL A 232 -1.13 30.24 -6.07
N ASN A 233 -0.46 31.05 -5.24
CA ASN A 233 0.29 32.24 -5.62
C ASN A 233 1.74 32.07 -5.18
N MET A 234 2.68 32.77 -5.84
CA MET A 234 4.07 32.79 -5.39
C MET A 234 4.11 33.45 -3.99
N PRO A 235 4.44 32.71 -2.92
CA PRO A 235 4.37 33.29 -1.59
C PRO A 235 5.52 34.26 -1.38
N HIS A 236 5.23 35.39 -0.74
CA HIS A 236 6.26 36.37 -0.44
C HIS A 236 5.94 37.14 0.85
N SER A 237 6.92 37.31 1.72
CA SER A 237 6.76 38.04 3.00
C SER A 237 6.96 39.56 2.86
N GLY A 238 7.56 40.01 1.75
CA GLY A 238 8.01 41.40 1.58
C GLY A 238 9.14 41.78 2.54
N GLY A 239 9.82 40.78 3.11
CA GLY A 239 10.77 40.92 4.22
C GLY A 239 10.12 41.29 5.56
N LYS A 240 8.78 41.25 5.65
CA LYS A 240 8.04 41.55 6.88
C LYS A 240 7.70 40.26 7.60
N TYR A 241 8.52 39.92 8.58
CA TYR A 241 8.19 38.95 9.61
C TYR A 241 7.69 39.70 10.84
N PRO A 242 6.56 39.28 11.46
CA PRO A 242 6.14 39.86 12.72
C PRO A 242 7.26 39.62 13.75
N LEU A 243 7.97 40.68 14.12
CA LEU A 243 9.01 40.61 15.14
C LEU A 243 8.40 40.18 16.48
N GLU A 244 7.11 40.50 16.67
CA GLU A 244 6.28 40.12 17.81
C GLU A 244 6.02 38.60 17.87
N LEU A 245 6.19 37.87 16.77
CA LEU A 245 6.07 36.41 16.68
C LEU A 245 7.44 35.70 16.54
N GLY A 246 8.53 36.37 16.92
CA GLY A 246 9.86 35.77 16.97
C GLY A 246 10.76 36.04 15.75
N GLY A 247 10.31 36.85 14.79
CA GLY A 247 11.13 37.23 13.63
C GLY A 247 11.26 36.12 12.58
N PHE A 248 12.43 36.00 11.96
CA PHE A 248 12.64 35.02 10.89
C PHE A 248 12.54 33.58 11.46
N PRO A 249 11.68 32.72 10.88
CA PRO A 249 11.54 31.33 11.36
C PRO A 249 12.78 30.47 11.04
N PHE A 250 13.60 30.92 10.08
CA PHE A 250 14.81 30.26 9.62
C PHE A 250 16.03 31.18 9.75
N ASN A 251 17.22 30.60 9.65
CA ASN A 251 18.45 31.37 9.70
C ASN A 251 18.56 32.25 8.44
N LYS A 252 18.91 33.53 8.61
CA LYS A 252 19.13 34.46 7.49
C LYS A 252 20.25 34.00 6.53
N THR A 253 21.18 33.20 7.03
CA THR A 253 22.25 32.61 6.23
C THR A 253 21.91 31.15 5.96
N VAL A 254 21.75 30.81 4.68
CA VAL A 254 21.47 29.44 4.26
C VAL A 254 22.59 28.48 4.65
N GLY A 255 22.22 27.29 5.11
CA GLY A 255 23.17 26.24 5.46
C GLY A 255 23.92 25.67 4.23
N PRO A 256 24.99 24.89 4.44
CA PRO A 256 25.78 24.32 3.34
C PRO A 256 24.99 23.37 2.44
N PHE A 257 23.98 22.66 2.97
CA PHE A 257 23.11 21.77 2.20
C PHE A 257 22.17 22.56 1.29
N THR A 258 21.50 23.55 1.87
CA THR A 258 20.63 24.50 1.18
C THR A 258 21.36 25.26 0.08
N LYS A 259 22.60 25.68 0.36
CA LYS A 259 23.49 26.31 -0.63
C LYS A 259 23.81 25.35 -1.77
N ALA A 260 24.22 24.12 -1.48
CA ALA A 260 24.51 23.11 -2.50
C ALA A 260 23.27 22.80 -3.36
N TYR A 261 22.08 22.77 -2.77
CA TYR A 261 20.82 22.60 -3.50
C TYR A 261 20.51 23.78 -4.43
N ARG A 262 20.67 25.03 -3.95
CA ARG A 262 20.56 26.25 -4.77
C ARG A 262 21.55 26.25 -5.93
N ASP A 263 22.80 25.88 -5.66
CA ASP A 263 23.87 25.85 -6.67
C ASP A 263 23.61 24.76 -7.72
N ALA A 264 23.07 23.60 -7.34
CA ALA A 264 22.66 22.56 -8.29
C ALA A 264 21.58 23.04 -9.27
N TYR A 265 20.60 23.83 -8.81
CA TYR A 265 19.58 24.41 -9.71
C TYR A 265 20.20 25.41 -10.71
N LYS A 266 21.15 26.23 -10.25
CA LYS A 266 21.88 27.16 -11.11
C LYS A 266 22.72 26.43 -12.16
N ASP A 267 23.44 25.38 -11.76
CA ASP A 267 24.26 24.56 -12.65
C ASP A 267 23.41 23.87 -13.74
N LEU A 268 22.17 23.52 -13.41
CA LEU A 268 21.19 22.97 -14.35
C LEU A 268 20.56 24.03 -15.28
N GLY A 269 20.93 25.31 -15.14
CA GLY A 269 20.38 26.41 -15.94
C GLY A 269 18.93 26.78 -15.59
N VAL A 270 18.47 26.35 -14.40
CA VAL A 270 17.10 26.55 -13.95
C VAL A 270 17.03 27.87 -13.18
N PRO A 271 16.13 28.80 -13.56
CA PRO A 271 15.91 29.99 -12.75
C PRO A 271 15.41 29.60 -11.36
N LEU A 272 16.05 30.12 -10.32
CA LEU A 272 15.53 30.00 -8.96
C LEU A 272 14.21 30.77 -8.85
N PRO A 273 13.21 30.26 -8.11
CA PRO A 273 12.01 31.03 -7.83
C PRO A 273 12.38 32.27 -6.98
N PRO A 274 11.54 33.33 -6.99
CA PRO A 274 11.68 34.47 -6.09
C PRO A 274 11.89 34.01 -4.64
N ASP A 275 12.88 34.59 -3.95
CA ASP A 275 13.15 34.25 -2.56
C ASP A 275 12.06 34.91 -1.69
N PRO A 276 11.19 34.12 -1.03
CA PRO A 276 10.04 34.67 -0.29
C PRO A 276 10.45 35.62 0.85
N GLU A 277 11.73 35.64 1.23
CA GLU A 277 12.29 36.42 2.33
C GLU A 277 13.08 37.65 1.86
N ASP A 278 13.39 37.76 0.56
CA ASP A 278 14.15 38.87 0.00
C ASP A 278 13.22 39.95 -0.58
N PRO A 279 13.12 41.15 0.05
CA PRO A 279 12.30 42.25 -0.46
C PRO A 279 12.58 42.61 -1.92
N ALA A 280 13.81 42.42 -2.40
CA ALA A 280 14.18 42.71 -3.78
C ALA A 280 13.43 41.84 -4.80
N THR A 281 12.90 40.69 -4.38
CA THR A 281 12.18 39.76 -5.25
C THR A 281 10.65 39.88 -5.16
N GLU A 282 10.11 40.79 -4.32
CA GLU A 282 8.67 40.94 -4.11
C GLU A 282 7.91 41.28 -5.39
N ALA A 283 8.45 42.19 -6.20
CA ALA A 283 7.83 42.57 -7.47
C ALA A 283 7.77 41.39 -8.46
N ALA A 284 8.82 40.56 -8.49
CA ALA A 284 8.87 39.37 -9.31
C ALA A 284 7.89 38.30 -8.82
N ALA A 285 7.75 38.12 -7.50
CA ALA A 285 6.77 37.23 -6.92
C ALA A 285 5.33 37.66 -7.28
N LYS A 286 4.99 38.95 -7.12
CA LYS A 286 3.68 39.49 -7.51
C LYS A 286 3.38 39.41 -9.00
N ALA A 287 4.40 39.48 -9.85
CA ALA A 287 4.25 39.35 -11.30
C ALA A 287 4.11 37.89 -11.76
N THR A 288 4.38 36.91 -10.88
CA THR A 288 4.26 35.49 -11.23
C THR A 288 2.79 35.10 -11.34
N PRO A 289 2.35 34.53 -12.48
CA PRO A 289 0.98 34.07 -12.64
C PRO A 289 0.59 33.01 -11.59
N SER A 290 -0.62 33.12 -11.07
CA SER A 290 -1.19 32.12 -10.17
C SER A 290 -1.45 30.80 -10.90
N GLU A 291 -1.48 29.70 -10.14
CA GLU A 291 -1.74 28.36 -10.65
C GLU A 291 -2.86 27.70 -9.84
N THR A 292 -3.41 26.60 -10.34
CA THR A 292 -4.52 25.89 -9.69
C THR A 292 -4.07 24.57 -9.08
N PHE A 293 -4.38 24.38 -7.79
CA PHE A 293 -4.17 23.14 -7.06
C PHE A 293 -5.51 22.44 -6.77
N GLY A 294 -5.53 21.10 -6.75
CA GLY A 294 -6.73 20.32 -6.45
C GLY A 294 -6.48 19.01 -5.71
N TYR A 295 -7.43 18.62 -4.87
CA TYR A 295 -7.47 17.32 -4.20
C TYR A 295 -8.45 16.36 -4.89
N LEU A 296 -7.98 15.16 -5.25
CA LEU A 296 -8.69 14.22 -6.14
C LEU A 296 -9.65 13.25 -5.45
N ALA A 297 -9.58 13.10 -4.13
CA ALA A 297 -10.49 12.28 -3.35
C ALA A 297 -10.76 12.95 -2.01
N HIS A 298 -11.93 12.73 -1.42
CA HIS A 298 -12.25 13.22 -0.09
C HIS A 298 -13.03 12.16 0.66
N ARG A 299 -12.44 11.63 1.74
CA ARG A 299 -13.09 10.63 2.59
C ARG A 299 -14.15 11.32 3.45
N ARG A 300 -15.41 10.95 3.28
CA ARG A 300 -16.50 11.33 4.21
C ARG A 300 -16.90 10.17 5.11
N SER A 301 -17.05 8.98 4.55
CA SER A 301 -17.31 7.74 5.28
C SER A 301 -16.85 6.53 4.48
N ASP A 302 -17.07 5.31 5.00
CA ASP A 302 -16.77 4.08 4.27
C ASP A 302 -17.75 3.84 3.09
N GLU A 303 -18.95 4.41 3.16
CA GLU A 303 -20.00 4.28 2.13
C GLU A 303 -20.05 5.49 1.18
N ASP A 304 -19.47 6.63 1.59
CA ASP A 304 -19.43 7.87 0.83
C ASP A 304 -17.97 8.27 0.56
N CYS A 305 -17.42 7.76 -0.55
CA CYS A 305 -16.12 8.19 -1.04
C CYS A 305 -16.24 9.04 -2.31
N VAL A 306 -16.23 10.35 -2.08
CA VAL A 306 -16.19 11.37 -3.11
C VAL A 306 -14.79 11.41 -3.75
N GLY A 307 -14.71 11.39 -5.08
CA GLY A 307 -13.46 11.43 -5.86
C GLY A 307 -12.68 10.10 -5.90
N CYS A 308 -13.18 9.03 -5.26
CA CYS A 308 -12.53 7.72 -5.27
C CYS A 308 -12.34 7.12 -6.67
N TRP A 309 -13.08 7.62 -7.66
CA TRP A 309 -12.89 7.24 -9.06
C TRP A 309 -11.53 7.69 -9.62
N ALA A 310 -11.02 8.82 -9.14
CA ALA A 310 -9.72 9.32 -9.55
C ALA A 310 -8.63 8.58 -8.78
N GLU A 311 -8.77 8.57 -7.45
CA GLU A 311 -7.86 7.91 -6.54
C GLU A 311 -8.62 7.34 -5.34
N GLY A 312 -8.63 6.01 -5.20
CA GLY A 312 -9.26 5.32 -4.09
C GLY A 312 -8.23 4.69 -3.16
N THR A 313 -8.59 4.48 -1.90
CA THR A 313 -7.76 3.64 -1.01
C THR A 313 -8.22 2.18 -1.05
N TRP A 314 -7.39 1.27 -0.51
CA TRP A 314 -7.75 -0.15 -0.41
C TRP A 314 -9.09 -0.30 0.32
N TRP A 315 -9.21 0.38 1.45
CA TRP A 315 -10.40 0.34 2.28
C TRP A 315 -11.67 0.81 1.58
N MET A 316 -11.56 1.86 0.77
CA MET A 316 -12.72 2.45 0.11
C MET A 316 -13.07 1.69 -1.16
N THR A 317 -12.11 1.34 -2.01
CA THR A 317 -12.43 0.79 -3.34
C THR A 317 -11.81 -0.58 -3.59
N GLY A 318 -10.58 -0.80 -3.12
CA GLY A 318 -9.83 -2.02 -3.42
C GLY A 318 -10.46 -3.28 -2.85
N ARG A 319 -10.87 -3.25 -1.57
CA ARG A 319 -11.46 -4.38 -0.86
C ARG A 319 -12.79 -4.85 -1.44
N PHE A 320 -13.39 -4.11 -2.37
CA PHE A 320 -14.65 -4.45 -3.06
C PHE A 320 -14.45 -5.00 -4.46
N GLY A 321 -13.19 -5.12 -4.92
CA GLY A 321 -12.84 -5.76 -6.19
C GLY A 321 -12.49 -4.81 -7.32
N TRP A 322 -12.61 -3.51 -7.12
CA TRP A 322 -12.37 -2.52 -8.18
C TRP A 322 -10.93 -2.48 -8.69
N TRP A 323 -10.00 -3.01 -7.91
CA TRP A 323 -8.57 -3.05 -8.24
C TRP A 323 -8.14 -4.36 -8.91
N HIS A 324 -9.01 -5.37 -8.96
CA HIS A 324 -8.64 -6.67 -9.50
C HIS A 324 -8.48 -6.61 -11.02
N LYS A 325 -7.33 -7.06 -11.52
CA LYS A 325 -7.03 -7.04 -12.96
C LYS A 325 -7.92 -7.96 -13.77
N ASN A 326 -8.26 -9.13 -13.24
CA ASN A 326 -8.92 -10.22 -13.97
C ASN A 326 -10.34 -10.50 -13.48
N LEU A 327 -10.65 -10.25 -12.19
CA LEU A 327 -11.99 -10.53 -11.64
C LEU A 327 -13.03 -9.46 -11.95
N ARG A 328 -12.58 -8.24 -12.28
CA ARG A 328 -13.46 -7.15 -12.71
C ARG A 328 -14.07 -7.43 -14.09
N GLY A 329 -13.42 -8.26 -14.92
CA GLY A 329 -13.85 -8.56 -16.28
C GLY A 329 -13.95 -7.30 -17.15
N ASP A 330 -15.03 -7.20 -17.92
CA ASP A 330 -15.31 -6.08 -18.84
C ASP A 330 -15.91 -4.85 -18.15
N LEU A 331 -16.10 -4.87 -16.82
CA LEU A 331 -16.62 -3.70 -16.11
C LEU A 331 -15.65 -2.52 -16.32
N PRO A 332 -16.16 -1.33 -16.68
CA PRO A 332 -15.33 -0.14 -16.89
C PRO A 332 -14.41 0.12 -15.70
N GLY A 333 -13.19 0.56 -15.99
CA GLY A 333 -12.28 1.04 -14.96
C GLY A 333 -12.94 2.20 -14.21
N LYS A 334 -13.31 1.97 -12.94
CA LYS A 334 -13.88 3.02 -12.10
C LYS A 334 -12.83 3.82 -11.35
N VAL A 335 -11.67 3.22 -11.09
CA VAL A 335 -10.61 3.79 -10.26
C VAL A 335 -9.38 4.01 -11.14
N GLY A 336 -8.89 5.25 -11.19
CA GLY A 336 -7.65 5.60 -11.88
C GLY A 336 -6.41 5.10 -11.12
N MET A 337 -6.37 5.35 -9.81
CA MET A 337 -5.25 5.01 -8.94
C MET A 337 -5.71 4.46 -7.59
N GLY A 338 -4.91 3.55 -7.02
CA GLY A 338 -5.19 2.91 -5.72
C GLY A 338 -4.08 3.18 -4.72
N HIS A 339 -4.38 3.70 -3.53
CA HIS A 339 -3.44 3.84 -2.42
C HIS A 339 -3.63 2.70 -1.40
N ILE A 340 -2.65 1.79 -1.33
CA ILE A 340 -2.72 0.53 -0.59
C ILE A 340 -2.79 0.75 0.93
N TRP A 341 -2.08 1.73 1.50
CA TRP A 341 -1.81 1.82 2.95
C TRP A 341 -3.02 2.13 3.85
N ALA A 342 -4.05 2.82 3.36
CA ALA A 342 -5.07 3.35 4.25
C ALA A 342 -6.04 2.29 4.77
N ASN A 343 -6.12 2.16 6.10
CA ASN A 343 -6.97 1.24 6.89
C ASN A 343 -6.84 -0.23 6.47
N LEU A 344 -5.63 -0.78 6.56
CA LEU A 344 -5.38 -2.19 6.27
C LEU A 344 -6.04 -3.13 7.30
N PHE A 345 -6.51 -4.30 6.84
CA PHE A 345 -6.97 -5.40 7.71
C PHE A 345 -5.81 -5.93 8.56
N PRO A 346 -5.98 -6.48 9.77
CA PRO A 346 -4.86 -6.92 10.63
C PRO A 346 -3.86 -7.87 9.95
N GLY A 347 -2.56 -7.72 10.27
CA GLY A 347 -1.48 -8.59 9.78
C GLY A 347 -0.18 -7.83 9.52
N ASP A 348 0.90 -8.55 9.21
CA ASP A 348 2.23 -7.95 8.99
C ASP A 348 2.58 -7.79 7.50
N TYR A 349 1.90 -8.55 6.62
CA TYR A 349 2.16 -8.60 5.17
C TYR A 349 1.03 -7.99 4.33
N GLN A 350 0.27 -7.06 4.93
CA GLN A 350 -0.98 -6.53 4.38
C GLN A 350 -0.80 -5.93 2.97
N LYS A 351 0.29 -5.18 2.74
CA LYS A 351 0.55 -4.54 1.44
C LYS A 351 0.82 -5.56 0.35
N GLU A 352 1.71 -6.51 0.64
CA GLU A 352 2.03 -7.62 -0.27
C GLU A 352 0.78 -8.46 -0.56
N MET A 353 -0.01 -8.76 0.48
CA MET A 353 -1.27 -9.45 0.33
C MET A 353 -2.20 -8.72 -0.62
N ILE A 354 -2.41 -7.41 -0.48
CA ILE A 354 -3.26 -6.63 -1.40
C ILE A 354 -2.79 -6.75 -2.84
N LEU A 355 -1.49 -6.66 -3.09
CA LEU A 355 -0.93 -6.86 -4.43
C LEU A 355 -1.24 -8.26 -4.96
N MET A 356 -1.15 -9.29 -4.11
CA MET A 356 -1.42 -10.68 -4.48
C MET A 356 -2.91 -10.89 -4.78
N LEU A 357 -3.78 -10.45 -3.87
CA LEU A 357 -5.24 -10.55 -3.97
C LEU A 357 -5.72 -9.92 -5.28
N THR A 358 -5.23 -8.72 -5.59
CA THR A 358 -5.68 -7.91 -6.75
C THR A 358 -5.04 -8.32 -8.09
N GLY A 359 -4.14 -9.30 -8.11
CA GLY A 359 -3.43 -9.72 -9.32
C GLY A 359 -2.37 -8.73 -9.81
N HIS A 360 -1.94 -7.78 -8.97
CA HIS A 360 -0.85 -6.85 -9.27
C HIS A 360 0.54 -7.40 -8.93
N TYR A 361 0.59 -8.43 -8.09
CA TYR A 361 1.84 -9.03 -7.64
C TYR A 361 2.50 -9.92 -8.70
N ASN A 362 3.78 -9.67 -8.99
CA ASN A 362 4.57 -10.50 -9.91
C ASN A 362 5.46 -11.48 -9.15
N TRP A 363 4.92 -12.67 -8.92
CA TRP A 363 5.59 -13.76 -8.24
C TRP A 363 6.90 -14.22 -8.88
N ARG A 364 7.03 -14.14 -10.21
CA ARG A 364 8.29 -14.49 -10.89
C ARG A 364 9.40 -13.49 -10.56
N VAL A 365 9.06 -12.20 -10.46
CA VAL A 365 10.00 -11.15 -10.04
C VAL A 365 10.37 -11.36 -8.57
N ALA A 366 9.37 -11.58 -7.71
CA ALA A 366 9.58 -11.85 -6.29
C ALA A 366 10.52 -13.05 -6.06
N ALA A 367 10.29 -14.15 -6.75
CA ALA A 367 11.14 -15.33 -6.74
C ALA A 367 12.59 -15.03 -7.19
N ARG A 368 12.77 -14.23 -8.25
CA ARG A 368 14.11 -13.81 -8.72
C ARG A 368 14.83 -12.94 -7.69
N VAL A 369 14.14 -11.98 -7.07
CA VAL A 369 14.68 -11.12 -6.00
C VAL A 369 15.11 -11.96 -4.80
N ALA A 370 14.30 -12.96 -4.46
CA ALA A 370 14.59 -13.92 -3.41
C ALA A 370 15.76 -14.89 -3.73
N LYS A 371 16.40 -14.76 -4.91
CA LYS A 371 17.41 -15.69 -5.43
C LYS A 371 16.93 -17.15 -5.44
N SER A 372 15.63 -17.38 -5.61
CA SER A 372 15.08 -18.73 -5.78
C SER A 372 13.78 -18.69 -6.57
N ARG A 373 13.74 -19.45 -7.67
CA ARG A 373 12.65 -19.46 -8.64
C ARG A 373 11.29 -19.90 -8.08
N GLN A 374 11.23 -20.51 -6.89
CA GLN A 374 10.03 -21.15 -6.34
C GLN A 374 9.90 -21.09 -4.81
N ARG A 375 10.58 -20.16 -4.12
CA ARG A 375 10.39 -20.00 -2.66
C ARG A 375 8.94 -19.58 -2.39
N ALA A 376 8.31 -20.20 -1.38
CA ALA A 376 7.20 -19.56 -0.67
C ALA A 376 7.72 -18.19 -0.22
N TYR A 377 7.18 -17.14 -0.82
CA TYR A 377 7.67 -15.78 -0.71
C TYR A 377 7.65 -15.35 0.74
N ILE A 378 6.50 -15.43 1.41
CA ILE A 378 6.39 -14.93 2.78
C ILE A 378 7.08 -15.90 3.74
N ALA A 379 6.73 -17.19 3.63
CA ALA A 379 7.20 -18.24 4.54
C ALA A 379 8.74 -18.40 4.60
N ASN A 380 9.48 -17.90 3.60
CA ASN A 380 10.94 -17.97 3.53
C ASN A 380 11.67 -16.61 3.51
N GLN A 381 10.99 -15.46 3.65
CA GLN A 381 11.62 -14.13 3.51
C GLN A 381 11.47 -13.19 4.70
N GLY A 382 10.75 -13.61 5.76
CA GLY A 382 10.50 -12.78 6.94
C GLY A 382 11.70 -12.51 7.86
N THR A 383 12.92 -12.97 7.55
CA THR A 383 14.07 -12.83 8.46
C THR A 383 15.13 -11.88 7.94
N ALA A 384 15.82 -11.25 8.89
CA ALA A 384 16.99 -10.43 8.61
C ALA A 384 18.00 -11.16 7.71
N PRO A 385 18.63 -10.47 6.73
CA PRO A 385 19.41 -11.09 5.66
C PRO A 385 20.66 -11.87 6.12
N TRP A 386 21.03 -11.78 7.40
CA TRP A 386 22.16 -12.49 8.01
C TRP A 386 21.77 -13.80 8.70
N VAL A 387 20.49 -14.19 8.74
CA VAL A 387 20.05 -15.45 9.35
C VAL A 387 19.85 -16.51 8.26
N SER A 388 20.66 -17.57 8.29
CA SER A 388 20.48 -18.74 7.43
C SER A 388 19.35 -19.61 7.98
N LEU A 389 18.20 -19.61 7.30
CA LEU A 389 17.09 -20.51 7.65
C LEU A 389 17.21 -21.83 6.88
N PRO A 390 16.84 -22.97 7.48
CA PRO A 390 16.71 -24.22 6.72
C PRO A 390 15.66 -24.03 5.64
N GLU A 391 15.97 -24.49 4.42
CA GLU A 391 15.05 -24.39 3.29
C GLU A 391 13.98 -25.47 3.41
N VAL A 392 12.73 -25.06 3.67
CA VAL A 392 11.60 -25.99 3.62
C VAL A 392 11.01 -25.95 2.22
N ARG A 393 10.99 -27.12 1.58
CA ARG A 393 10.56 -27.30 0.18
C ARG A 393 9.29 -28.13 0.04
N THR A 394 8.69 -28.58 1.14
CA THR A 394 7.46 -29.38 1.08
C THR A 394 6.28 -28.52 1.50
N VAL A 395 5.17 -28.62 0.79
CA VAL A 395 3.90 -27.97 1.13
C VAL A 395 2.84 -29.03 1.40
N VAL A 396 2.05 -28.87 2.45
CA VAL A 396 0.85 -29.67 2.71
C VAL A 396 -0.38 -28.77 2.61
N ALA A 397 -1.40 -29.24 1.91
CA ALA A 397 -2.65 -28.54 1.69
C ALA A 397 -3.84 -29.50 1.75
N PHE A 398 -5.05 -28.97 1.93
CA PHE A 398 -6.27 -29.77 1.77
C PHE A 398 -6.61 -29.95 0.29
N LYS A 399 -7.11 -31.14 -0.09
CA LYS A 399 -7.69 -31.37 -1.42
C LYS A 399 -8.87 -30.42 -1.66
N PRO A 400 -9.12 -30.03 -2.92
CA PRO A 400 -10.34 -29.31 -3.29
C PRO A 400 -11.59 -30.04 -2.77
N GLY A 401 -12.50 -29.30 -2.13
CA GLY A 401 -13.77 -29.81 -1.58
C GLY A 401 -13.72 -30.31 -0.14
N VAL A 402 -12.53 -30.49 0.47
CA VAL A 402 -12.41 -30.84 1.90
C VAL A 402 -12.80 -29.66 2.78
N ILE A 403 -12.38 -28.45 2.41
CA ILE A 403 -12.87 -27.20 2.99
C ILE A 403 -14.05 -26.74 2.14
N HIS A 404 -15.21 -26.49 2.77
CA HIS A 404 -16.46 -26.21 2.08
C HIS A 404 -17.32 -25.18 2.81
N ALA A 405 -18.27 -24.56 2.09
CA ALA A 405 -19.03 -23.41 2.56
C ALA A 405 -19.95 -23.69 3.76
N ALA A 406 -20.31 -24.96 4.00
CA ALA A 406 -21.13 -25.35 5.15
C ALA A 406 -20.34 -25.42 6.47
N MET A 407 -19.01 -25.29 6.45
CA MET A 407 -18.21 -25.27 7.67
C MET A 407 -18.44 -23.98 8.45
N SER A 408 -18.67 -24.13 9.76
CA SER A 408 -18.56 -23.02 10.70
C SER A 408 -17.11 -22.50 10.75
N LYS A 409 -16.94 -21.26 11.19
CA LYS A 409 -15.60 -20.68 11.43
C LYS A 409 -14.80 -21.51 12.44
N ALA A 410 -15.47 -22.13 13.41
CA ALA A 410 -14.81 -23.00 14.40
C ALA A 410 -14.26 -24.28 13.76
N GLU A 411 -15.05 -24.96 12.92
CA GLU A 411 -14.58 -26.13 12.17
C GLU A 411 -13.44 -25.75 11.21
N PHE A 412 -13.50 -24.59 10.58
CA PHE A 412 -12.43 -24.08 9.70
C PHE A 412 -11.11 -23.85 10.48
N VAL A 413 -11.18 -23.22 11.66
CA VAL A 413 -9.99 -23.03 12.52
C VAL A 413 -9.44 -24.37 12.99
N GLN A 414 -10.29 -25.31 13.39
CA GLN A 414 -9.86 -26.64 13.79
C GLN A 414 -9.24 -27.43 12.63
N ALA A 415 -9.74 -27.26 11.40
CA ALA A 415 -9.12 -27.81 10.20
C ALA A 415 -7.71 -27.24 9.99
N ALA A 416 -7.54 -25.92 10.16
CA ALA A 416 -6.22 -25.29 10.07
C ALA A 416 -5.27 -25.76 11.17
N GLN A 417 -5.75 -25.98 12.40
CA GLN A 417 -4.97 -26.60 13.48
C GLN A 417 -4.47 -28.00 13.10
N GLY A 418 -5.37 -28.86 12.58
CA GLY A 418 -5.00 -30.20 12.10
C GLY A 418 -3.98 -30.16 10.95
N LEU A 419 -4.15 -29.22 10.01
CA LEU A 419 -3.18 -28.99 8.94
C LEU A 419 -1.81 -28.57 9.47
N ALA A 420 -1.77 -27.67 10.45
CA ALA A 420 -0.54 -27.23 11.10
C ALA A 420 0.17 -28.40 11.82
N GLN A 421 -0.58 -29.27 12.50
CA GLN A 421 -0.03 -30.49 13.09
C GLN A 421 0.62 -31.41 12.04
N VAL A 422 -0.07 -31.67 10.92
CA VAL A 422 0.50 -32.48 9.82
C VAL A 422 1.76 -31.81 9.24
N ALA A 423 1.73 -30.50 9.02
CA ALA A 423 2.86 -29.75 8.51
C ALA A 423 4.09 -29.85 9.44
N VAL A 424 3.90 -29.72 10.75
CA VAL A 424 4.97 -29.93 11.75
C VAL A 424 5.48 -31.37 11.69
N ALA A 425 4.59 -32.36 11.61
CA ALA A 425 4.98 -33.76 11.56
C ALA A 425 5.86 -34.10 10.35
N LEU A 426 5.61 -33.44 9.22
CA LEU A 426 6.33 -33.67 7.97
C LEU A 426 7.48 -32.68 7.73
N GLY A 427 7.70 -31.71 8.63
CA GLY A 427 8.66 -30.62 8.42
C GLY A 427 8.33 -29.80 7.16
N ALA A 428 7.04 -29.57 6.90
CA ALA A 428 6.50 -28.93 5.71
C ALA A 428 5.88 -27.56 6.01
N ILE A 429 5.57 -26.81 4.95
CA ILE A 429 4.79 -25.57 5.00
C ILE A 429 3.30 -25.95 5.00
N ALA A 430 2.51 -25.40 5.92
CA ALA A 430 1.05 -25.48 5.87
C ALA A 430 0.52 -24.43 4.89
N ALA A 431 -0.12 -24.86 3.79
CA ALA A 431 -0.89 -23.95 2.94
C ALA A 431 -2.24 -23.68 3.61
N TRP A 432 -2.36 -22.53 4.26
CA TRP A 432 -3.58 -22.16 4.96
C TRP A 432 -4.79 -22.26 4.03
N PRO A 433 -5.89 -22.88 4.48
CA PRO A 433 -7.02 -23.12 3.60
C PRO A 433 -7.66 -21.81 3.18
N ALA A 434 -8.02 -21.70 1.90
CA ALA A 434 -8.93 -20.66 1.44
C ALA A 434 -10.31 -20.88 2.08
N VAL A 435 -10.96 -19.78 2.44
CA VAL A 435 -12.38 -19.76 2.80
C VAL A 435 -13.19 -19.81 1.50
N PRO A 436 -14.16 -20.71 1.35
CA PRO A 436 -15.16 -20.58 0.30
C PRO A 436 -15.94 -19.28 0.51
N CYS A 437 -15.98 -18.38 -0.45
CA CYS A 437 -16.62 -17.07 -0.27
C CYS A 437 -18.14 -17.17 -0.01
N ASP A 438 -18.73 -18.33 -0.26
CA ASP A 438 -20.14 -18.65 0.04
C ASP A 438 -20.40 -19.09 1.49
N SER A 439 -19.35 -19.19 2.31
CA SER A 439 -19.48 -19.56 3.72
C SER A 439 -20.30 -18.51 4.46
N ASP A 440 -21.21 -18.92 5.34
CA ASP A 440 -22.07 -17.99 6.07
C ASP A 440 -21.30 -16.87 6.76
N TRP A 441 -20.19 -17.23 7.39
CA TRP A 441 -19.36 -16.27 8.12
C TRP A 441 -18.47 -15.41 7.20
N ALA A 442 -18.39 -15.68 5.90
CA ALA A 442 -17.73 -14.80 4.93
C ALA A 442 -18.67 -13.69 4.41
N LEU A 443 -19.98 -13.84 4.60
CA LEU A 443 -21.02 -12.94 4.11
C LEU A 443 -21.35 -11.84 5.13
N THR A 444 -21.87 -10.71 4.64
CA THR A 444 -22.53 -9.72 5.50
C THR A 444 -23.80 -10.29 6.13
N GLU A 445 -24.34 -9.64 7.16
CA GLU A 445 -25.58 -10.10 7.79
C GLU A 445 -26.77 -10.08 6.82
N GLU A 446 -26.84 -9.04 5.99
CA GLU A 446 -27.88 -8.85 4.97
C GLU A 446 -27.78 -9.94 3.91
N ALA A 447 -26.57 -10.20 3.42
CA ALA A 447 -26.32 -11.20 2.38
C ALA A 447 -26.69 -12.61 2.86
N ARG A 448 -26.36 -12.98 4.11
CA ARG A 448 -26.75 -14.26 4.71
C ARG A 448 -28.26 -14.52 4.66
N LYS A 449 -29.07 -13.48 4.87
CA LYS A 449 -30.53 -13.58 4.95
C LYS A 449 -31.21 -13.52 3.58
N SER A 450 -30.62 -12.80 2.62
CA SER A 450 -31.31 -12.39 1.40
C SER A 450 -30.77 -13.01 0.12
N MET A 451 -29.53 -13.51 0.09
CA MET A 451 -28.93 -14.00 -1.15
C MET A 451 -29.35 -15.45 -1.46
N PRO A 452 -29.76 -15.73 -2.72
CA PRO A 452 -30.04 -17.08 -3.16
C PRO A 452 -28.74 -17.90 -3.25
N ARG A 453 -28.84 -19.21 -2.97
CA ARG A 453 -27.74 -20.18 -3.12
C ARG A 453 -27.96 -21.08 -4.35
N PRO A 454 -26.90 -21.47 -5.09
CA PRO A 454 -25.50 -21.02 -4.95
C PRO A 454 -25.34 -19.54 -5.30
N ILE A 455 -24.39 -18.86 -4.64
CA ILE A 455 -24.19 -17.43 -4.83
C ILE A 455 -23.55 -17.19 -6.20
N GLN A 456 -24.09 -16.22 -6.93
CA GLN A 456 -23.46 -15.72 -8.16
C GLN A 456 -22.54 -14.55 -7.82
N HIS A 457 -21.25 -14.82 -7.75
CA HIS A 457 -20.25 -13.81 -7.45
C HIS A 457 -20.15 -12.74 -8.53
N ARG A 458 -20.02 -11.48 -8.09
CA ARG A 458 -19.85 -10.30 -8.95
C ARG A 458 -19.08 -9.19 -8.22
N VAL A 459 -18.46 -8.31 -9.00
CA VAL A 459 -17.89 -7.04 -8.53
C VAL A 459 -18.96 -5.94 -8.65
N PRO A 460 -19.13 -5.06 -7.65
CA PRO A 460 -18.47 -5.09 -6.35
C PRO A 460 -19.05 -6.19 -5.45
N TRP A 461 -18.18 -6.80 -4.63
CA TRP A 461 -18.61 -7.85 -3.70
C TRP A 461 -19.03 -7.30 -2.34
N SER A 462 -19.95 -6.32 -2.34
CA SER A 462 -20.52 -5.72 -1.12
C SER A 462 -21.26 -6.71 -0.22
N TYR A 463 -21.59 -7.89 -0.73
CA TYR A 463 -22.20 -8.99 0.02
C TYR A 463 -21.19 -9.80 0.86
N LEU A 464 -19.88 -9.61 0.66
CA LEU A 464 -18.82 -10.21 1.46
C LEU A 464 -18.43 -9.29 2.60
N ASN A 465 -18.15 -9.86 3.78
CA ASN A 465 -17.64 -9.10 4.91
C ASN A 465 -16.13 -8.85 4.74
N THR A 466 -15.77 -7.89 3.89
CA THR A 466 -14.37 -7.55 3.60
C THR A 466 -13.74 -6.58 4.60
N PHE A 467 -14.49 -6.19 5.64
CA PHE A 467 -14.01 -5.26 6.65
C PHE A 467 -12.85 -5.88 7.43
N PHE A 468 -13.03 -7.10 7.95
CA PHE A 468 -11.94 -7.91 8.53
C PHE A 468 -12.07 -9.42 8.30
N GLN A 469 -13.18 -9.89 7.73
CA GLN A 469 -13.52 -11.30 7.82
C GLN A 469 -12.93 -12.13 6.68
N VAL A 470 -12.99 -11.62 5.45
CA VAL A 470 -12.42 -12.29 4.27
C VAL A 470 -11.92 -11.30 3.22
N GLN A 471 -10.93 -11.68 2.43
CA GLN A 471 -10.45 -10.90 1.28
C GLN A 471 -10.50 -11.74 0.00
N PRO A 472 -11.31 -11.37 -1.01
CA PRO A 472 -11.49 -12.23 -2.18
C PRO A 472 -10.29 -12.25 -3.11
N PHE A 473 -10.05 -13.40 -3.74
CA PHE A 473 -9.04 -13.60 -4.79
C PHE A 473 -9.44 -14.77 -5.70
N GLY A 474 -8.78 -14.90 -6.85
CA GLY A 474 -9.00 -16.01 -7.77
C GLY A 474 -8.73 -15.64 -9.22
N ASP A 475 -8.86 -16.63 -10.10
CA ASP A 475 -8.65 -16.44 -11.55
C ASP A 475 -9.93 -16.02 -12.28
N SER A 476 -11.10 -16.40 -11.75
CA SER A 476 -12.42 -16.10 -12.31
C SER A 476 -13.44 -15.88 -11.17
N LEU A 477 -14.56 -15.23 -11.48
CA LEU A 477 -15.68 -15.11 -10.51
C LEU A 477 -16.30 -16.46 -10.14
N LYS A 478 -16.21 -17.46 -11.03
CA LYS A 478 -16.70 -18.81 -10.77
C LYS A 478 -15.83 -19.56 -9.76
N ASP A 479 -14.53 -19.30 -9.78
CA ASP A 479 -13.54 -19.94 -8.91
C ASP A 479 -13.10 -18.99 -7.77
N LEU A 480 -13.98 -18.07 -7.38
CA LEU A 480 -13.68 -17.07 -6.35
C LEU A 480 -13.41 -17.75 -5.00
N GLN A 481 -12.29 -17.40 -4.41
CA GLN A 481 -11.86 -17.84 -3.09
C GLN A 481 -11.65 -16.65 -2.18
N CYS A 482 -11.67 -16.89 -0.87
CA CYS A 482 -11.52 -15.85 0.13
C CYS A 482 -10.34 -16.17 1.04
N GLU A 483 -9.41 -15.24 1.16
CA GLU A 483 -8.34 -15.28 2.15
C GLU A 483 -8.92 -14.89 3.50
N TRP A 484 -8.56 -15.60 4.58
CA TRP A 484 -8.85 -15.12 5.93
C TRP A 484 -7.65 -14.34 6.45
N PRO A 485 -7.73 -12.99 6.61
CA PRO A 485 -6.59 -12.18 7.04
C PRO A 485 -5.98 -12.58 8.38
N GLY A 486 -6.70 -13.35 9.20
CA GLY A 486 -6.18 -13.89 10.45
C GLY A 486 -4.86 -14.64 10.28
N PHE A 487 -4.61 -15.29 9.14
CA PHE A 487 -3.33 -15.95 8.89
C PHE A 487 -2.20 -15.01 8.42
N GLY A 488 -2.49 -13.72 8.20
CA GLY A 488 -1.54 -12.69 7.76
C GLY A 488 -0.51 -12.23 8.80
N PHE A 489 -0.58 -12.74 10.03
CA PHE A 489 0.36 -12.41 11.11
C PHE A 489 1.67 -13.17 10.97
N THR A 490 2.78 -12.53 11.35
CA THR A 490 4.15 -13.06 11.27
C THR A 490 4.26 -14.42 11.95
N GLY A 491 3.65 -14.58 13.14
CA GLY A 491 3.66 -15.84 13.89
C GLY A 491 2.93 -17.00 13.20
N CYS A 492 2.10 -16.73 12.20
CA CYS A 492 1.44 -17.75 11.39
C CYS A 492 2.23 -18.13 10.13
N LEU A 493 3.13 -17.27 9.65
CA LEU A 493 3.75 -17.42 8.33
C LEU A 493 5.24 -17.70 8.40
N THR A 494 5.96 -17.03 9.30
CA THR A 494 7.43 -17.03 9.30
C THR A 494 8.05 -17.36 10.65
N THR A 495 9.27 -17.88 10.60
CA THR A 495 10.08 -18.13 11.78
C THR A 495 10.89 -16.89 12.14
N PHE A 496 10.61 -16.28 13.29
CA PHE A 496 11.43 -15.20 13.85
C PHE A 496 12.21 -15.74 15.06
N GLN A 497 13.47 -16.18 14.87
CA GLN A 497 14.56 -16.10 15.86
C GLN A 497 15.88 -16.76 15.39
N PRO A 498 17.04 -16.16 15.70
CA PRO A 498 18.33 -16.84 15.60
C PRO A 498 18.49 -17.85 16.74
N GLY A 499 18.87 -19.10 16.43
CA GLY A 499 19.34 -20.07 17.42
C GLY A 499 18.32 -21.07 17.97
N HIS A 500 17.03 -20.97 17.62
CA HIS A 500 16.02 -21.97 17.94
C HIS A 500 15.30 -22.45 16.67
N ASN A 501 15.22 -23.77 16.48
CA ASN A 501 14.45 -24.43 15.44
C ASN A 501 12.94 -24.22 15.67
N GLU A 502 12.36 -23.12 15.18
CA GLU A 502 10.91 -22.92 15.30
C GLU A 502 10.21 -23.04 13.94
N ILE A 503 9.71 -24.25 13.67
CA ILE A 503 9.44 -24.80 12.33
C ILE A 503 7.93 -24.84 12.03
N GLY A 504 7.22 -23.77 12.39
CA GLY A 504 5.86 -23.52 11.94
C GLY A 504 5.86 -22.52 10.79
N ARG A 505 5.76 -23.00 9.55
CA ARG A 505 5.74 -22.15 8.36
C ARG A 505 4.38 -22.24 7.70
N GLY A 506 3.69 -21.13 7.63
CA GLY A 506 2.44 -21.01 6.92
C GLY A 506 2.64 -20.35 5.56
N MET A 507 1.78 -20.71 4.62
CA MET A 507 1.63 -20.06 3.32
C MET A 507 0.20 -19.59 3.22
N LEU A 508 -0.01 -18.34 2.82
CA LEU A 508 -1.35 -17.78 2.65
C LEU A 508 -2.09 -18.50 1.52
N ALA A 509 -3.42 -18.50 1.55
CA ALA A 509 -4.22 -19.19 0.53
C ALA A 509 -4.00 -18.55 -0.86
N VAL A 510 -3.91 -17.22 -0.93
CA VAL A 510 -3.60 -16.49 -2.17
C VAL A 510 -2.19 -16.81 -2.71
N GLU A 511 -1.23 -17.06 -1.82
CA GLU A 511 0.12 -17.49 -2.19
C GLU A 511 0.12 -18.92 -2.73
N PHE A 512 -0.61 -19.81 -2.06
CA PHE A 512 -0.76 -21.20 -2.48
C PHE A 512 -1.47 -21.31 -3.84
N HIS A 513 -2.51 -20.51 -4.07
CA HIS A 513 -3.17 -20.41 -5.38
C HIS A 513 -2.19 -20.08 -6.50
N HIS A 514 -1.27 -19.14 -6.27
CA HIS A 514 -0.25 -18.83 -7.27
C HIS A 514 0.75 -19.98 -7.47
N LEU A 515 1.15 -20.65 -6.40
CA LEU A 515 2.01 -21.84 -6.50
C LEU A 515 1.33 -22.93 -7.34
N LEU A 516 0.02 -23.15 -7.18
CA LEU A 516 -0.75 -24.10 -7.99
C LEU A 516 -0.76 -23.70 -9.47
N ASN A 517 -1.02 -22.43 -9.77
CA ASN A 517 -1.06 -21.93 -11.15
C ASN A 517 0.29 -22.05 -11.87
N THR A 518 1.40 -21.97 -11.13
CA THR A 518 2.75 -22.09 -11.70
C THR A 518 3.26 -23.52 -11.78
N SER A 519 2.95 -24.36 -10.78
CA SER A 519 3.37 -25.77 -10.72
C SER A 519 2.45 -26.71 -11.49
N ARG A 520 1.18 -26.33 -11.70
CA ARG A 520 0.09 -27.19 -12.20
C ARG A 520 -0.07 -28.46 -11.37
N ALA A 521 0.29 -28.42 -10.08
CA ALA A 521 0.17 -29.55 -9.19
C ALA A 521 -1.32 -29.90 -8.99
N VAL A 522 -1.66 -31.17 -9.25
CA VAL A 522 -3.01 -31.69 -9.04
C VAL A 522 -3.01 -32.79 -7.99
N PRO A 523 -4.11 -32.96 -7.22
CA PRO A 523 -4.26 -34.10 -6.35
C PRO A 523 -4.33 -35.41 -7.16
N THR A 524 -3.45 -36.34 -6.85
CA THR A 524 -3.41 -37.71 -7.38
C THR A 524 -3.17 -38.66 -6.23
N GLN A 525 -3.28 -39.97 -6.47
CA GLN A 525 -2.94 -40.96 -5.45
C GLN A 525 -1.48 -40.81 -4.95
N HIS A 526 -0.55 -40.46 -5.83
CA HIS A 526 0.87 -40.28 -5.49
C HIS A 526 1.19 -38.97 -4.76
N THR A 527 0.29 -37.99 -4.83
CA THR A 527 0.44 -36.69 -4.16
C THR A 527 -0.48 -36.56 -2.94
N THR A 528 -1.29 -37.57 -2.63
CA THR A 528 -2.14 -37.62 -1.44
C THR A 528 -1.37 -38.27 -0.30
N LEU A 529 -1.44 -37.68 0.90
CA LEU A 529 -0.82 -38.28 2.08
C LEU A 529 -1.52 -39.58 2.48
N SER A 530 -0.72 -40.59 2.80
CA SER A 530 -1.20 -41.81 3.46
C SER A 530 -1.35 -41.53 4.95
N LEU A 531 -2.56 -41.72 5.48
CA LEU A 531 -2.89 -41.46 6.90
C LEU A 531 -2.88 -42.75 7.75
N GLY A 532 -2.27 -43.83 7.24
CA GLY A 532 -2.25 -45.13 7.89
C GLY A 532 -3.49 -45.99 7.61
N ALA A 533 -3.42 -47.27 7.99
CA ALA A 533 -4.46 -48.27 7.71
C ALA A 533 -5.79 -47.99 8.44
N THR A 534 -5.73 -47.24 9.55
CA THR A 534 -6.87 -46.90 10.41
C THR A 534 -7.73 -45.77 9.85
N ALA A 535 -7.24 -44.96 8.92
CA ALA A 535 -7.98 -43.83 8.36
C ALA A 535 -9.16 -44.26 7.47
N GLY A 536 -9.12 -45.47 6.89
CA GLY A 536 -10.18 -45.95 6.00
C GLY A 536 -10.33 -45.12 4.71
N PRO A 537 -11.37 -45.36 3.90
CA PRO A 537 -11.61 -44.64 2.66
C PRO A 537 -11.89 -43.14 2.91
N PRO A 538 -11.65 -42.26 1.91
CA PRO A 538 -11.97 -40.84 2.03
C PRO A 538 -13.45 -40.63 2.41
N PRO A 539 -13.74 -39.71 3.34
CA PRO A 539 -15.12 -39.40 3.69
C PRO A 539 -15.87 -38.77 2.51
N ALA A 540 -17.20 -38.77 2.57
CA ALA A 540 -18.03 -38.05 1.61
C ALA A 540 -17.72 -36.54 1.61
N ALA A 541 -17.93 -35.88 0.47
CA ALA A 541 -17.78 -34.44 0.36
C ALA A 541 -18.69 -33.71 1.38
N GLY A 542 -18.18 -32.63 1.98
CA GLY A 542 -18.91 -31.89 3.01
C GLY A 542 -18.81 -32.47 4.43
N ASN A 543 -17.98 -33.48 4.66
CA ASN A 543 -17.78 -34.06 5.99
C ASN A 543 -16.87 -33.18 6.86
N THR A 544 -17.37 -32.78 8.04
CA THR A 544 -16.63 -31.97 9.02
C THR A 544 -16.04 -32.78 10.19
N ALA A 545 -16.23 -34.10 10.21
CA ALA A 545 -15.66 -34.98 11.22
C ALA A 545 -14.14 -35.09 11.05
N ARG A 546 -13.42 -34.78 12.14
CA ARG A 546 -11.96 -34.91 12.20
C ARG A 546 -11.60 -36.37 12.43
N GLN A 547 -10.72 -36.90 11.60
CA GLN A 547 -10.21 -38.24 11.76
C GLN A 547 -8.97 -38.24 12.67
N PRO A 548 -8.96 -39.03 13.76
CA PRO A 548 -7.77 -39.19 14.57
C PRO A 548 -6.71 -39.95 13.77
N VAL A 549 -5.51 -39.40 13.68
CA VAL A 549 -4.38 -40.02 12.98
C VAL A 549 -3.18 -40.06 13.90
N ALA A 550 -2.53 -41.21 14.03
CA ALA A 550 -1.32 -41.32 14.84
C ALA A 550 -0.15 -40.59 14.18
N TYR A 551 0.58 -39.78 14.96
CA TYR A 551 1.78 -39.05 14.51
C TYR A 551 2.78 -39.97 13.78
N LYS A 552 3.03 -41.16 14.33
CA LYS A 552 3.94 -42.16 13.74
C LYS A 552 3.51 -42.59 12.32
N ASP A 553 2.21 -42.70 12.07
CA ASP A 553 1.70 -43.16 10.78
C ASP A 553 1.91 -42.09 9.71
N ILE A 554 1.68 -40.82 10.04
CA ILE A 554 1.93 -39.68 9.15
C ILE A 554 3.40 -39.66 8.71
N VAL A 555 4.34 -39.79 9.65
CA VAL A 555 5.77 -39.77 9.34
C VAL A 555 6.17 -41.01 8.54
N THR A 556 5.84 -42.20 9.04
CA THR A 556 6.35 -43.46 8.47
C THR A 556 5.76 -43.74 7.09
N ALA A 557 4.47 -43.50 6.89
CA ALA A 557 3.78 -43.84 5.64
C ALA A 557 4.14 -42.90 4.48
N ASN A 558 4.70 -41.72 4.76
CA ASN A 558 4.97 -40.70 3.74
C ASN A 558 6.46 -40.39 3.55
N ALA A 559 7.35 -40.89 4.42
CA ALA A 559 8.79 -40.58 4.37
C ALA A 559 9.42 -40.88 3.00
N GLU A 560 9.15 -42.06 2.42
CA GLU A 560 9.71 -42.43 1.12
C GLU A 560 9.22 -41.51 0.00
N SER A 561 7.91 -41.25 -0.06
CA SER A 561 7.31 -40.37 -1.07
C SER A 561 7.87 -38.95 -0.98
N ILE A 562 8.03 -38.42 0.23
CA ILE A 562 8.62 -37.10 0.48
C ILE A 562 10.06 -37.06 -0.04
N LEU A 563 10.90 -38.01 0.36
CA LEU A 563 12.31 -38.06 -0.06
C LEU A 563 12.45 -38.21 -1.58
N GLN A 564 11.66 -39.08 -2.21
CA GLN A 564 11.68 -39.28 -3.65
C GLN A 564 11.25 -38.02 -4.42
N ARG A 565 10.22 -37.31 -3.94
CA ARG A 565 9.73 -36.11 -4.61
C ARG A 565 10.65 -34.92 -4.40
N LEU A 566 11.26 -34.75 -3.21
CA LEU A 566 12.26 -33.71 -2.98
C LEU A 566 13.49 -33.80 -3.90
N GLN A 567 13.78 -34.98 -4.46
CA GLN A 567 14.85 -35.16 -5.46
C GLN A 567 14.45 -34.71 -6.87
N ARG A 568 13.14 -34.69 -7.19
CA ARG A 568 12.63 -34.47 -8.56
C ARG A 568 11.88 -33.15 -8.71
N GLU A 569 11.31 -32.68 -7.61
CA GLU A 569 10.47 -31.50 -7.54
C GLU A 569 11.12 -30.45 -6.63
N HIS A 570 11.09 -29.21 -7.08
CA HIS A 570 11.61 -28.08 -6.31
C HIS A 570 10.74 -27.73 -5.11
N MET A 571 9.42 -27.91 -5.21
CA MET A 571 8.45 -27.63 -4.16
C MET A 571 7.31 -28.66 -4.17
N PRO A 572 7.53 -29.91 -3.71
CA PRO A 572 6.49 -30.93 -3.69
C PRO A 572 5.28 -30.53 -2.83
N ILE A 573 4.09 -30.65 -3.43
CA ILE A 573 2.81 -30.41 -2.78
C ILE A 573 2.14 -31.74 -2.44
N PHE A 574 1.78 -31.91 -1.17
CA PHE A 574 1.05 -33.06 -0.64
C PHE A 574 -0.36 -32.66 -0.20
N TRP A 575 -1.31 -33.54 -0.44
CA TRP A 575 -2.72 -33.26 -0.23
C TRP A 575 -3.32 -34.11 0.88
N LEU A 576 -4.06 -33.47 1.79
CA LEU A 576 -4.96 -34.10 2.74
C LEU A 576 -6.34 -34.22 2.13
N ASP A 577 -6.87 -35.44 2.06
CA ASP A 577 -8.19 -35.72 1.49
C ASP A 577 -9.35 -35.64 2.52
N ARG A 578 -9.05 -35.23 3.75
CA ARG A 578 -9.98 -35.13 4.87
C ARG A 578 -9.44 -34.26 5.99
N LEU A 579 -10.31 -33.91 6.94
CA LEU A 579 -9.92 -33.24 8.18
C LEU A 579 -9.28 -34.25 9.15
N VAL A 580 -8.21 -33.84 9.81
CA VAL A 580 -7.42 -34.71 10.69
C VAL A 580 -7.18 -34.08 12.05
N GLU A 581 -6.97 -34.93 13.05
CA GLU A 581 -6.49 -34.57 14.38
C GLU A 581 -5.32 -35.49 14.72
N VAL A 582 -4.11 -34.93 14.87
CA VAL A 582 -2.90 -35.74 15.05
C VAL A 582 -2.74 -36.11 16.53
N GLN A 583 -2.72 -37.42 16.80
CA GLN A 583 -2.57 -37.98 18.13
C GLN A 583 -1.14 -38.44 18.41
N GLY A 584 -0.71 -38.35 19.67
CA GLY A 584 0.61 -38.83 20.10
C GLY A 584 1.79 -37.98 19.57
N MET A 585 1.55 -36.70 19.27
CA MET A 585 2.62 -35.77 18.89
C MET A 585 3.35 -35.28 20.15
N GLU A 586 4.43 -35.97 20.51
CA GLU A 586 5.25 -35.69 21.68
C GLU A 586 6.66 -35.21 21.29
N GLY A 587 7.52 -34.91 22.27
CA GLY A 587 8.91 -34.52 22.05
C GLY A 587 9.08 -33.21 21.27
N GLU A 588 10.06 -33.15 20.37
CA GLU A 588 10.39 -31.95 19.60
C GLU A 588 9.24 -31.49 18.68
N ALA A 589 8.52 -32.43 18.05
CA ALA A 589 7.38 -32.12 17.19
C ALA A 589 6.24 -31.49 17.99
N GLY A 590 5.87 -32.08 19.14
CA GLY A 590 4.83 -31.54 20.02
C GLY A 590 5.18 -30.15 20.56
N GLN A 591 6.44 -29.94 20.97
CA GLN A 591 6.92 -28.63 21.39
C GLN A 591 6.93 -27.61 20.24
N THR A 592 7.26 -28.03 19.02
CA THR A 592 7.27 -27.16 17.83
C THR A 592 5.86 -26.72 17.47
N TYR A 593 4.90 -27.65 17.43
CA TYR A 593 3.50 -27.31 17.20
C TYR A 593 2.96 -26.39 18.29
N LYS A 594 3.26 -26.68 19.57
CA LYS A 594 2.86 -25.81 20.68
C LYS A 594 3.38 -24.39 20.52
N ARG A 595 4.67 -24.21 20.22
CA ARG A 595 5.24 -22.87 19.98
C ARG A 595 4.59 -22.17 18.78
N TRP A 596 4.27 -22.91 17.72
CA TRP A 596 3.56 -22.34 16.58
C TRP A 596 2.14 -21.91 16.95
N TYR A 597 1.40 -22.77 17.66
CA TYR A 597 0.08 -22.46 18.20
C TYR A 597 0.12 -21.19 19.07
N ASP A 598 1.08 -21.12 19.99
CA ASP A 598 1.22 -20.00 20.93
C ASP A 598 1.55 -18.67 20.23
N ARG A 599 2.21 -18.70 19.07
CA ARG A 599 2.60 -17.52 18.28
C ARG A 599 1.58 -17.15 17.19
N CYS A 600 0.92 -18.13 16.59
CA CYS A 600 -0.06 -17.90 15.54
C CYS A 600 -1.43 -17.66 16.15
N ARG A 601 -1.74 -16.38 16.35
CA ARG A 601 -3.01 -15.92 16.95
C ARG A 601 -4.26 -16.43 16.20
N ALA A 602 -4.16 -16.74 14.90
CA ALA A 602 -5.24 -17.37 14.13
C ALA A 602 -5.58 -18.79 14.62
N LEU A 603 -4.57 -19.59 14.97
CA LEU A 603 -4.78 -20.94 15.49
C LEU A 603 -5.41 -20.89 16.89
N GLN A 604 -5.15 -19.82 17.65
CA GLN A 604 -5.75 -19.57 18.95
C GLN A 604 -7.14 -18.94 18.86
N TYR A 605 -7.71 -18.72 17.66
CA TYR A 605 -8.94 -17.96 17.49
C TYR A 605 -10.06 -18.39 18.45
N LEU A 606 -10.20 -19.68 18.74
CA LEU A 606 -11.22 -20.20 19.65
C LEU A 606 -10.95 -19.89 21.14
N ASP A 607 -9.70 -19.66 21.50
CA ASP A 607 -9.26 -19.32 22.86
C ASP A 607 -9.24 -17.81 23.10
N LEU A 608 -9.31 -17.00 22.03
CA LEU A 608 -9.29 -15.55 22.13
C LEU A 608 -10.58 -15.01 22.79
N PRO A 609 -10.46 -13.94 23.60
CA PRO A 609 -11.62 -13.17 24.07
C PRO A 609 -12.55 -12.76 22.93
N GLN A 610 -13.86 -12.69 23.18
CA GLN A 610 -14.84 -12.38 22.12
C GLN A 610 -14.57 -11.05 21.41
N ASN A 611 -14.24 -10.00 22.16
CA ASN A 611 -13.89 -8.68 21.62
C ASN A 611 -12.64 -8.70 20.71
N GLU A 612 -11.76 -9.70 20.89
CA GLU A 612 -10.63 -9.91 20.00
C GLU A 612 -11.03 -10.71 18.76
N ARG A 613 -11.93 -11.70 18.90
CA ARG A 613 -12.47 -12.50 17.78
C ARG A 613 -13.29 -11.67 16.79
N GLU A 614 -14.00 -10.65 17.27
CA GLU A 614 -14.81 -9.75 16.44
C GLU A 614 -14.00 -8.93 15.43
N ARG A 615 -12.66 -8.86 15.60
CA ARG A 615 -11.75 -8.15 14.69
C ARG A 615 -11.12 -9.03 13.61
N TRP A 616 -11.59 -10.28 13.46
CA TRP A 616 -11.00 -11.33 12.62
C TRP A 616 -12.05 -11.97 11.74
#